data_AF-A0AAE6RAM0-F1
#
_entry.id   AF-A0AAE6RAM0-F1
#
_cell.length_a   1.000
_cell.length_b   1.000
_cell.length_c   1.000
_cell.angle_alpha   90.00
_cell.angle_beta   90.00
_cell.angle_gamma   90.00
#
_symmetry.space_group_name_H-M   'P 1'
#
loop_
_entity.id
_entity.type
_entity.pdbx_description
1 polymer ?
#
loop_
_entity_poly.entity_id
_entity_poly.type
_entity_poly.pdbx_seq_one_letter_code
_entity_poly.pdbx_strand_id
1 'polypeptide(L)'
;MSYLFNPPAIISLSIRGSDTRFPVGRVFCLGRNYPWPESYGPAPQEPVFFMKPASNVVEAQGELPFPPQTEEFCHEIELVVAIAKGGRISPRRRRWNMYSGLLPGLT
;
A
#
# COMPACT_ATOMS: atom_id res chain seq x y z
N MET A 1 10.33 7.14 28.68
CA MET A 1 11.14 7.04 27.44
C MET A 1 11.20 8.41 26.81
N SER A 2 12.39 8.90 26.47
CA SER A 2 12.60 10.18 25.78
C SER A 2 13.32 9.93 24.46
N TYR A 3 12.85 10.57 23.39
CA TYR A 3 13.55 10.54 22.10
C TYR A 3 14.62 11.64 22.05
N LEU A 4 15.69 11.40 21.29
CA LEU A 4 16.76 12.38 21.07
C LEU A 4 16.26 13.61 20.29
N PHE A 5 15.25 13.43 19.44
CA PHE A 5 14.57 14.46 18.66
C PHE A 5 13.09 14.08 18.48
N ASN A 6 12.26 15.05 18.09
CA ASN A 6 10.84 14.79 17.82
C ASN A 6 10.70 13.79 16.67
N PRO A 7 10.00 12.65 16.88
CA PRO A 7 9.75 11.72 15.79
C PRO A 7 8.87 12.39 14.72
N PRO A 8 8.98 11.95 13.46
CA PRO A 8 8.07 12.41 12.42
C PRO A 8 6.62 12.06 12.79
N ALA A 9 5.67 12.85 12.28
CA ALA A 9 4.26 12.57 12.43
C ALA A 9 3.91 11.19 11.84
N ILE A 10 2.93 10.51 12.44
CA ILE A 10 2.43 9.23 11.93
C ILE A 10 1.77 9.47 10.57
N ILE A 11 2.23 8.78 9.53
CA ILE A 11 1.57 8.80 8.22
C ILE A 11 0.17 8.23 8.37
N SER A 12 -0.83 8.94 7.86
CA SER A 12 -2.23 8.54 7.96
C SER A 12 -3.03 8.93 6.73
N LEU A 13 -4.09 8.18 6.45
CA LEU A 13 -4.99 8.40 5.31
C LEU A 13 -6.35 8.94 5.76
N SER A 14 -6.98 9.72 4.90
CA SER A 14 -8.36 10.21 5.09
C SER A 14 -9.35 9.04 5.11
N ILE A 15 -10.43 9.20 5.89
CA ILE A 15 -11.57 8.29 5.86
C ILE A 15 -12.76 9.07 5.31
N ARG A 16 -13.33 8.60 4.20
CA ARG A 16 -14.48 9.27 3.56
C ARG A 16 -15.62 9.44 4.57
N GLY A 17 -16.06 10.68 4.77
CA GLY A 17 -17.16 11.00 5.69
C GLY A 17 -16.78 10.99 7.17
N SER A 18 -15.49 11.05 7.51
CA SER A 18 -15.02 11.13 8.89
C SER A 18 -13.84 12.09 9.02
N ASP A 19 -13.79 12.81 10.16
CA ASP A 19 -12.62 13.61 10.55
C ASP A 19 -11.50 12.76 11.18
N THR A 20 -11.78 11.47 11.43
CA THR A 20 -10.75 10.52 11.89
C THR A 20 -9.89 10.03 10.72
N ARG A 21 -8.65 9.63 11.03
CA ARG A 21 -7.68 9.17 10.03
C ARG A 21 -7.20 7.76 10.33
N PHE A 22 -6.87 7.02 9.27
CA PHE A 22 -6.32 5.67 9.38
C PHE A 22 -4.79 5.72 9.48
N PRO A 23 -4.17 5.36 10.62
CA PRO A 23 -2.71 5.36 10.76
C PRO A 23 -2.08 4.23 9.94
N VAL A 24 -1.14 4.57 9.06
CA VAL A 24 -0.45 3.62 8.19
C VAL A 24 0.75 3.04 8.91
N GLY A 25 0.77 1.72 9.07
CA GLY A 25 1.88 1.00 9.71
C GLY A 25 2.87 0.40 8.70
N ARG A 26 2.41 -0.60 7.94
CA ARG A 26 3.20 -1.29 6.90
C ARG A 26 2.40 -1.38 5.62
N VAL A 27 3.07 -1.25 4.48
CA VAL A 27 2.49 -1.38 3.15
C VAL A 27 3.04 -2.64 2.52
N PHE A 28 2.14 -3.56 2.15
CA PHE A 28 2.46 -4.77 1.41
C PHE A 28 1.80 -4.67 0.03
N CYS A 29 2.57 -4.94 -1.01
CA CYS A 29 2.11 -4.91 -2.39
C CYS A 29 2.23 -6.31 -2.98
N LEU A 30 1.32 -6.66 -3.89
CA LEU A 30 1.33 -7.94 -4.58
C LEU A 30 1.72 -7.72 -6.04
N GLY A 31 2.95 -8.07 -6.35
CA GLY A 31 3.45 -8.07 -7.72
C GLY A 31 2.80 -9.19 -8.52
N ARG A 32 2.50 -8.88 -9.77
CA ARG A 32 2.01 -9.84 -10.74
C ARG A 32 0.71 -10.60 -10.34
N ASN A 33 -0.29 -9.89 -9.78
CA ASN A 33 -1.60 -10.44 -9.33
C ASN A 33 -2.83 -10.31 -10.29
N TYR A 34 -2.68 -9.76 -11.50
CA TYR A 34 -3.68 -9.74 -12.58
C TYR A 34 -3.15 -10.40 -13.87
N PRO A 35 -3.92 -10.56 -14.95
CA PRO A 35 -3.35 -11.00 -16.23
C PRO A 35 -2.40 -9.94 -16.82
N TRP A 36 -1.21 -10.34 -17.27
CA TRP A 36 -0.29 -9.49 -18.04
C TRP A 36 -0.09 -10.02 -19.46
N PRO A 37 0.35 -9.17 -20.40
CA PRO A 37 0.79 -9.63 -21.71
C PRO A 37 1.92 -10.66 -21.61
N GLU A 38 1.93 -11.63 -22.53
CA GLU A 38 2.94 -12.71 -22.57
C GLU A 38 4.38 -12.19 -22.73
N SER A 39 4.55 -10.98 -23.27
CA SER A 39 5.85 -10.32 -23.43
C SER A 39 6.61 -10.09 -22.12
N TYR A 40 5.91 -10.12 -20.97
CA TYR A 40 6.49 -10.02 -19.63
C TYR A 40 6.93 -11.36 -19.05
N GLY A 41 6.89 -12.43 -19.85
CA GLY A 41 7.28 -13.78 -19.44
C GLY A 41 6.21 -14.50 -18.60
N PRO A 42 6.48 -15.76 -18.21
CA PRO A 42 5.49 -16.60 -17.53
C PRO A 42 5.04 -15.97 -16.21
N ALA A 43 3.75 -16.13 -15.89
CA ALA A 43 3.22 -15.68 -14.60
C ALA A 43 3.89 -16.41 -13.43
N PRO A 44 4.10 -15.74 -12.28
CA PRO A 44 4.62 -16.40 -11.09
C PRO A 44 3.68 -17.52 -10.64
N GLN A 45 4.23 -18.63 -10.17
CA GLN A 45 3.44 -19.74 -9.61
C GLN A 45 2.89 -19.44 -8.21
N GLU A 46 3.55 -18.51 -7.49
CA GLU A 46 3.18 -18.08 -6.14
C GLU A 46 3.13 -16.55 -6.09
N PRO A 47 2.31 -15.94 -5.21
CA PRO A 47 2.20 -14.48 -5.11
C PRO A 47 3.54 -13.84 -4.75
N VAL A 48 3.91 -12.77 -5.46
CA VAL A 48 5.13 -12.01 -5.20
C VAL A 48 4.80 -10.86 -4.27
N PHE A 49 5.36 -10.85 -3.07
CA PHE A 49 5.19 -9.75 -2.13
C PHE A 49 6.41 -8.83 -2.12
N PHE A 50 6.15 -7.53 -2.10
CA PHE A 50 7.15 -6.51 -1.80
C PHE A 50 6.55 -5.46 -0.85
N MET A 51 7.41 -4.57 -0.33
CA MET A 51 7.00 -3.55 0.63
C MET A 51 7.43 -2.17 0.16
N LYS A 52 6.57 -1.18 0.42
CA LYS A 52 6.93 0.24 0.37
C LYS A 52 7.00 0.80 1.80
N PRO A 53 7.89 1.75 2.10
CA PRO A 53 7.86 2.48 3.35
C PRO A 53 6.51 3.18 3.54
N ALA A 54 6.03 3.28 4.79
CA ALA A 54 4.79 4.01 5.08
C ALA A 54 4.90 5.49 4.66
N SER A 55 6.10 6.08 4.69
CA SER A 55 6.39 7.44 4.23
C SER A 55 6.12 7.68 2.75
N ASN A 56 5.98 6.63 1.94
CA ASN A 56 5.66 6.75 0.52
C ASN A 56 4.15 6.76 0.25
N VAL A 57 3.33 6.63 1.29
CA VAL A 57 1.87 6.72 1.19
C VAL A 57 1.43 8.17 1.28
N VAL A 58 0.81 8.65 0.22
CA VAL A 58 0.25 10.00 0.11
C VAL A 58 -1.20 9.92 -0.33
N GLU A 59 -1.98 10.97 -0.09
CA GLU A 59 -3.32 11.07 -0.66
C GLU A 59 -3.20 11.15 -2.19
N ALA A 60 -4.00 10.36 -2.91
CA ALA A 60 -3.98 10.33 -4.37
C ALA A 60 -4.75 11.52 -4.97
N GLN A 61 -4.31 12.73 -4.63
CA GLN A 61 -4.91 14.00 -5.04
C GLN A 61 -3.81 15.03 -5.30
N GLY A 62 -4.10 15.99 -6.18
CA GLY A 62 -3.14 17.03 -6.53
C GLY A 62 -2.01 16.51 -7.41
N GLU A 63 -0.82 17.08 -7.24
CA GLU A 63 0.35 16.80 -8.08
C GLU A 63 1.34 15.89 -7.33
N LEU A 64 1.90 14.91 -8.06
CA LEU A 64 3.00 14.09 -7.56
C LEU A 64 4.31 14.51 -8.25
N PRO A 65 5.37 14.84 -7.50
CA PRO A 65 6.67 15.14 -8.09
C PRO A 65 7.21 13.93 -8.87
N PHE A 66 7.76 14.18 -10.06
CA PHE A 66 8.44 13.15 -10.83
C PHE A 66 9.71 12.70 -10.09
N PRO A 67 9.90 11.39 -9.84
CA PRO A 67 11.03 10.92 -9.04
C PRO A 67 12.37 11.19 -9.74
N PRO A 68 13.41 11.60 -9.00
CA PRO A 68 14.75 11.73 -9.57
C PRO A 68 15.28 10.34 -9.94
N GLN A 69 16.23 10.29 -10.89
CA GLN A 69 16.95 9.05 -11.30
C GLN A 69 16.13 8.04 -12.13
N THR A 70 15.04 8.46 -12.76
CA THR A 70 14.38 7.69 -13.82
C THR A 70 14.00 8.61 -14.99
N GLU A 71 13.85 8.04 -16.17
CA GLU A 71 13.23 8.68 -17.33
C GLU A 71 11.85 8.08 -17.64
N GLU A 72 11.51 6.97 -16.97
CA GLU A 72 10.27 6.24 -17.14
C GLU A 72 9.60 6.06 -15.76
N PHE A 73 8.40 6.62 -15.60
CA PHE A 73 7.63 6.52 -14.37
C PHE A 73 6.29 5.87 -14.66
N CYS A 74 6.20 4.58 -14.33
CA CYS A 74 5.05 3.73 -14.61
C CYS A 74 3.93 3.95 -13.57
N HIS A 75 2.69 3.69 -13.98
CA HIS A 75 1.55 3.73 -13.07
C HIS A 75 0.86 2.37 -13.00
N GLU A 76 0.44 1.96 -11.80
CA GLU A 76 -0.27 0.71 -11.55
C GLU A 76 -1.45 0.96 -10.61
N ILE A 77 -2.67 0.97 -11.15
CA ILE A 77 -3.87 1.11 -10.32
C ILE A 77 -4.12 -0.19 -9.57
N GLU A 78 -4.21 -0.11 -8.24
CA GLU A 78 -4.41 -1.26 -7.36
C GLU A 78 -5.62 -1.07 -6.45
N LEU A 79 -6.20 -2.18 -6.00
CA LEU A 79 -7.13 -2.16 -4.88
C LEU A 79 -6.34 -2.17 -3.57
N VAL A 80 -6.60 -1.22 -2.69
CA VAL A 80 -5.94 -1.16 -1.37
C VAL A 80 -6.89 -1.65 -0.28
N VAL A 81 -6.37 -2.56 0.56
CA VAL A 81 -7.10 -3.08 1.72
C VAL A 81 -6.43 -2.59 3.01
N ALA A 82 -7.17 -1.80 3.79
CA ALA A 82 -6.73 -1.31 5.09
C ALA A 82 -7.07 -2.30 6.20
N ILE A 83 -6.05 -2.72 6.96
CA ILE A 83 -6.17 -3.74 8.01
C ILE A 83 -5.98 -3.09 9.38
N ALA A 84 -7.08 -2.94 10.13
CA ALA A 84 -7.07 -2.27 11.44
C ALA A 84 -6.64 -3.20 12.60
N LYS A 85 -6.81 -4.52 12.45
CA LYS A 85 -6.50 -5.49 13.50
C LYS A 85 -5.51 -6.53 12.99
N GLY A 86 -4.39 -6.63 13.68
CA GLY A 86 -3.39 -7.66 13.42
C GLY A 86 -3.93 -9.08 13.66
N GLY A 87 -3.21 -10.06 13.15
CA GLY A 87 -3.54 -11.47 13.32
C GLY A 87 -2.47 -12.36 12.69
N ARG A 88 -2.66 -13.68 12.83
CA ARG A 88 -1.88 -14.69 12.12
C ARG A 88 -2.84 -15.50 11.27
N ILE A 89 -2.46 -15.75 10.03
CA ILE A 89 -3.20 -16.68 9.18
C ILE A 89 -3.07 -18.06 9.83
N SER A 90 -4.21 -18.66 10.16
CA SER A 90 -4.29 -20.07 10.56
C SER A 90 -5.30 -20.76 9.66
N PRO A 91 -5.08 -22.01 9.24
CA PRO A 91 -5.98 -22.70 8.31
C PRO A 91 -7.45 -22.76 8.78
N ARG A 92 -7.70 -22.68 10.10
CA ARG A 92 -9.03 -22.83 10.73
C ARG A 92 -9.78 -21.52 11.00
N ARG A 93 -9.20 -20.33 10.78
CA ARG A 93 -9.88 -19.04 11.01
C ARG A 93 -9.76 -18.13 9.79
N ARG A 94 -10.87 -17.99 9.06
CA ARG A 94 -11.06 -16.99 8.00
C ARG A 94 -12.07 -15.96 8.47
N ARG A 95 -11.62 -14.93 9.18
CA ARG A 95 -12.46 -13.77 9.50
C ARG A 95 -11.57 -12.53 9.49
N TRP A 96 -11.87 -11.61 8.60
CA TRP A 96 -11.09 -10.39 8.40
C TRP A 96 -12.04 -9.20 8.50
N ASN A 97 -11.72 -8.23 9.34
CA ASN A 97 -12.35 -6.91 9.28
C ASN A 97 -11.53 -6.10 8.29
N MET A 98 -11.96 -6.08 7.04
CA MET A 98 -11.31 -5.36 5.94
C MET A 98 -12.08 -4.08 5.66
N TYR A 99 -11.37 -2.97 5.52
CA TYR A 99 -11.89 -1.75 4.90
C TYR A 99 -11.28 -1.69 3.49
N SER A 100 -12.12 -1.73 2.46
CA SER A 100 -11.70 -1.68 1.06
C SER A 100 -11.81 -0.26 0.52
N GLY A 101 -10.76 0.22 -0.16
CA GLY A 101 -10.78 1.46 -0.92
C GLY A 101 -9.96 1.31 -2.20
N LEU A 102 -10.40 1.91 -3.29
CA LEU A 102 -9.57 2.06 -4.49
C LEU A 102 -8.63 3.25 -4.23
N LEU A 103 -7.33 3.00 -4.19
CA LEU A 103 -6.32 4.06 -4.21
C LEU A 103 -5.44 3.81 -5.44
N PRO A 104 -5.21 4.80 -6.30
CA PRO A 104 -4.16 4.73 -7.30
C PRO A 104 -2.84 4.33 -6.63
N GLY A 105 -2.28 3.19 -7.01
CA GLY A 105 -0.89 2.86 -6.75
C GLY A 105 -0.04 3.54 -7.82
N LEU A 106 1.10 4.09 -7.41
CA LEU A 106 2.17 4.43 -8.35
C LEU A 106 3.36 3.60 -7.89
N THR A 107 3.73 2.61 -8.71
CA THR A 107 4.88 1.74 -8.42
C THR A 107 6.17 2.45 -8.71
#